data_AF-A0A523DMH9-F1
#
_entry.id   AF-A0A523DMH9-F1
#
_cell.length_a   1.000
_cell.length_b   1.000
_cell.length_c   1.000
_cell.angle_alpha   90.00
_cell.angle_beta   90.00
_cell.angle_gamma   90.00
#
_symmetry.space_group_name_H-M   'P 1'
#
loop_
_entity.id
_entity.type
_entity.pdbx_description
1 polymer ?
#
loop_
_entity_poly.entity_id
_entity_poly.type
_entity_poly.pdbx_seq_one_letter_code
_entity_poly.pdbx_strand_id
1 'polypeptide(L)'
;MAGIFSTLDQPGTYRLTAVFPSYRSNTVGIKIIPAYDLGVAYEAAVITDRGTFTLRFFPDVAPRHVRNFIGLARSGYYDNTIVHRVLPGVMFQAGDPASSGRGGPGWTLRAEFNEKPHVRGTLSMARQAGNPDSAGGQWFICLDRVAPWDGQYTVFGHVAAGMDTVDRIGHIQVKDEVPQEIVTIEQVVISVQRGTGASGGRQDP
;
A
#
# COMPACT_ATOMS: atom_id res chain seq x y z
N MET A 1 15.25 -16.97 30.27
CA MET A 1 15.05 -18.20 29.49
C MET A 1 15.29 -17.89 28.02
N ALA A 2 16.32 -18.43 27.39
CA ALA A 2 16.48 -18.36 25.95
C ALA A 2 15.41 -19.28 25.33
N GLY A 3 14.35 -18.68 24.77
CA GLY A 3 13.27 -19.44 24.14
C GLY A 3 13.74 -20.17 22.88
N ILE A 4 12.98 -21.19 22.49
CA ILE A 4 13.18 -22.05 21.30
C ILE A 4 13.25 -21.23 19.98
N PHE A 5 12.94 -19.94 20.02
CA PHE A 5 12.89 -19.02 18.88
C PHE A 5 13.74 -17.75 19.07
N SER A 6 14.89 -17.85 19.76
CA SER A 6 15.77 -16.71 20.02
C SER A 6 16.23 -15.92 18.78
N THR A 7 16.08 -16.48 17.57
CA THR A 7 16.40 -15.84 16.28
C THR A 7 15.18 -15.24 15.55
N LEU A 8 13.97 -15.38 16.09
CA LEU A 8 12.72 -14.80 15.57
C LEU A 8 12.42 -13.42 16.18
N ASP A 9 13.46 -12.65 16.48
CA ASP A 9 13.37 -11.31 17.07
C ASP A 9 13.73 -10.20 16.08
N GLN A 10 14.29 -10.57 14.91
CA GLN A 10 14.69 -9.63 13.86
C GLN A 10 13.77 -9.70 12.64
N PRO A 11 13.61 -8.60 11.88
CA PRO A 11 12.90 -8.64 10.60
C PRO A 11 13.56 -9.59 9.61
N GLY A 12 12.75 -10.39 8.92
CA GLY A 12 13.25 -11.39 7.97
C GLY A 12 12.20 -12.43 7.59
N THR A 13 12.56 -13.26 6.61
CA THR A 13 11.78 -14.45 6.25
C THR A 13 12.47 -15.68 6.82
N TYR A 14 11.74 -16.41 7.64
CA TYR A 14 12.18 -17.59 8.35
C TYR A 14 11.42 -18.81 7.84
N ARG A 15 12.07 -19.97 7.86
CA ARG A 15 11.43 -21.26 7.57
C ARG A 15 11.57 -22.14 8.79
N LEU A 16 10.44 -22.55 9.36
CA LEU A 16 10.38 -23.41 10.52
C LEU A 16 10.03 -24.83 10.07
N THR A 17 10.90 -25.78 10.40
CA THR A 17 10.66 -27.21 10.19
C THR A 17 11.05 -27.94 11.47
N ALA A 18 10.12 -28.68 12.08
CA ALA A 18 10.42 -29.54 13.22
C ALA A 18 10.99 -30.88 12.72
N VAL A 19 12.10 -31.32 13.30
CA VAL A 19 12.77 -32.59 12.95
C VAL A 19 13.03 -33.38 14.23
N PHE A 20 12.53 -34.61 14.26
CA PHE A 20 12.75 -35.62 15.30
C PHE A 20 13.25 -36.92 14.63
N PRO A 21 13.79 -37.90 15.38
CA PRO A 21 14.38 -39.11 14.80
C PRO A 21 13.48 -39.88 13.82
N SER A 22 12.16 -39.86 14.01
CA SER A 22 11.17 -40.56 13.17
C SER A 22 10.14 -39.65 12.49
N TYR A 23 10.26 -38.33 12.64
CA TYR A 23 9.26 -37.38 12.13
C TYR A 23 9.90 -36.09 11.64
N ARG A 24 9.45 -35.61 10.48
CA ARG A 24 9.73 -34.28 9.95
C ARG A 24 8.40 -33.59 9.65
N SER A 25 8.19 -32.39 10.19
CA SER A 25 7.00 -31.61 9.88
C SER A 25 7.08 -31.01 8.47
N ASN A 26 5.94 -30.51 7.98
CA ASN A 26 5.95 -29.53 6.90
C ASN A 26 6.69 -28.26 7.32
N THR A 27 7.20 -27.51 6.34
CA THR A 27 7.87 -26.23 6.56
C THR A 27 6.85 -25.10 6.61
N VAL A 28 6.88 -24.31 7.68
CA VAL A 28 6.09 -23.08 7.83
C VAL A 28 6.98 -21.88 7.53
N GLY A 29 6.55 -21.02 6.60
CA GLY A 29 7.20 -19.72 6.37
C GLY A 29 6.68 -18.69 7.37
N ILE A 30 7.59 -17.96 8.03
CA ILE A 30 7.25 -16.86 8.94
C ILE A 30 7.95 -15.61 8.42
N LYS A 31 7.20 -14.52 8.22
CA LYS A 31 7.78 -13.22 7.85
C LYS A 31 7.62 -12.26 9.02
N ILE A 32 8.74 -11.84 9.59
CA ILE A 32 8.79 -10.80 10.61
C ILE A 32 9.04 -9.49 9.86
N ILE A 33 8.08 -8.58 9.94
CA ILE A 33 8.18 -7.27 9.28
C ILE A 33 8.72 -6.23 10.26
N PRO A 34 9.51 -5.23 9.79
CA PRO A 34 9.93 -4.14 10.64
C PRO A 34 8.72 -3.41 11.23
N ALA A 35 8.81 -3.03 12.51
CA ALA A 35 7.80 -2.22 13.16
C ALA A 35 7.60 -0.89 12.41
N TYR A 36 6.37 -0.37 12.44
CA TYR A 36 6.08 0.96 11.92
C TYR A 36 6.44 2.01 12.96
N ASP A 37 7.33 2.95 12.59
CA ASP A 37 7.75 4.06 13.44
C ASP A 37 7.03 5.35 13.02
N LEU A 38 6.33 5.98 13.97
CA LEU A 38 5.59 7.22 13.74
C LEU A 38 6.52 8.41 13.46
N GLY A 39 7.79 8.36 13.89
CA GLY A 39 8.79 9.41 13.67
C GLY A 39 9.49 9.35 12.31
N VAL A 40 9.20 8.33 11.50
CA VAL A 40 9.89 8.07 10.24
C VAL A 40 9.00 8.43 9.05
N ALA A 41 9.52 9.28 8.17
CA ALA A 41 8.89 9.58 6.90
C ALA A 41 9.12 8.42 5.93
N TYR A 42 8.10 7.60 5.68
CA TYR A 42 8.15 6.51 4.71
C TYR A 42 7.66 6.95 3.33
N GLU A 43 8.09 6.21 2.31
CA GLU A 43 7.53 6.23 0.96
C GLU A 43 7.40 4.80 0.45
N ALA A 44 6.63 4.59 -0.62
CA ALA A 44 6.49 3.28 -1.25
C ALA A 44 6.75 3.36 -2.75
N ALA A 45 7.67 2.54 -3.25
CA ALA A 45 7.77 2.27 -4.68
C ALA A 45 6.80 1.14 -5.03
N VAL A 46 5.81 1.44 -5.88
CA VAL A 46 4.89 0.46 -6.45
C VAL A 46 5.45 0.05 -7.81
N ILE A 47 5.95 -1.18 -7.88
CA ILE A 47 6.55 -1.76 -9.08
C ILE A 47 5.47 -2.54 -9.81
N THR A 48 5.25 -2.21 -11.08
CA THR A 48 4.27 -2.87 -11.94
C THR A 48 4.92 -3.31 -13.25
N ASP A 49 4.23 -4.20 -13.95
CA ASP A 49 4.56 -4.60 -15.33
C ASP A 49 4.33 -3.47 -16.36
N ARG A 50 3.92 -2.27 -15.91
CA ARG A 50 3.79 -1.05 -16.69
C ARG A 50 4.77 0.04 -16.28
N GLY A 51 5.63 -0.17 -15.29
CA GLY A 51 6.60 0.80 -14.79
C GLY A 51 6.58 0.92 -13.27
N THR A 52 7.21 1.96 -12.72
CA THR A 52 7.24 2.19 -11.27
C THR A 52 6.76 3.59 -10.94
N PHE A 53 5.94 3.70 -9.88
CA PHE A 53 5.57 4.99 -9.32
C PHE A 53 5.81 5.00 -7.81
N THR A 54 6.06 6.18 -7.26
CA THR A 54 6.37 6.37 -5.84
C THR A 54 5.21 7.05 -5.13
N LEU A 55 4.82 6.52 -3.98
CA LEU A 55 3.80 7.07 -3.09
C LEU A 55 4.43 7.72 -1.86
N ARG A 56 3.94 8.90 -1.50
CA ARG A 56 4.21 9.54 -0.20
C ARG A 56 2.93 9.62 0.62
N PHE A 57 3.09 9.50 1.93
CA PHE A 57 1.97 9.30 2.84
C PHE A 57 1.66 10.55 3.67
N PHE A 58 0.44 10.62 4.21
CA PHE A 58 -0.02 11.65 5.14
C PHE A 58 -0.31 11.05 6.53
N PRO A 59 0.73 10.70 7.31
CA PRO A 59 0.56 10.04 8.62
C PRO A 59 -0.07 10.96 9.68
N ASP A 60 -0.07 12.28 9.45
CA ASP A 60 -0.68 13.29 10.30
C ASP A 60 -2.21 13.26 10.25
N VAL A 61 -2.80 13.00 9.08
CA VAL A 61 -4.26 12.99 8.90
C VAL A 61 -4.87 11.58 8.82
N ALA A 62 -4.09 10.56 8.44
CA ALA A 62 -4.57 9.19 8.28
C ALA A 62 -3.58 8.13 8.83
N PRO A 63 -3.15 8.22 10.10
CA PRO A 63 -2.09 7.38 10.67
C PRO A 63 -2.40 5.88 10.62
N ARG A 64 -3.66 5.47 10.80
CA ARG A 64 -4.04 4.05 10.80
C ARG A 64 -4.04 3.49 9.39
N HIS A 65 -4.47 4.25 8.40
CA HIS A 65 -4.43 3.83 7.00
C HIS A 65 -3.01 3.73 6.47
N VAL A 66 -2.15 4.70 6.82
CA VAL A 66 -0.71 4.65 6.48
C VAL A 66 -0.03 3.45 7.11
N ARG A 67 -0.23 3.21 8.42
CA ARG A 67 0.31 2.03 9.11
C ARG A 67 -0.18 0.73 8.48
N ASN A 68 -1.46 0.65 8.14
CA ASN A 68 -2.05 -0.54 7.52
C ASN A 68 -1.43 -0.82 6.15
N PHE A 69 -1.36 0.19 5.27
CA PHE A 69 -0.76 0.04 3.94
C PHE A 69 0.70 -0.41 4.03
N ILE A 70 1.49 0.22 4.89
CA ILE A 70 2.92 -0.13 5.08
C ILE A 70 3.07 -1.55 5.63
N GLY A 71 2.24 -1.95 6.60
CA GLY A 71 2.24 -3.30 7.16
C GLY A 71 1.92 -4.36 6.10
N LEU A 72 0.88 -4.13 5.29
CA LEU A 72 0.48 -5.01 4.19
C LEU A 72 1.55 -5.07 3.09
N ALA A 73 2.13 -3.94 2.68
CA ALA A 73 3.23 -3.93 1.72
C ALA A 73 4.44 -4.73 2.23
N ARG A 74 4.87 -4.49 3.48
CA ARG A 74 6.00 -5.23 4.09
C ARG A 74 5.71 -6.72 4.23
N SER A 75 4.45 -7.13 4.44
CA SER A 75 4.10 -8.56 4.52
C SER A 75 4.12 -9.26 3.16
N GLY A 76 4.12 -8.51 2.05
CA GLY A 76 3.98 -9.03 0.69
C GLY A 76 2.52 -9.19 0.26
N TYR A 77 1.58 -8.57 0.98
CA TYR A 77 0.15 -8.67 0.68
C TYR A 77 -0.23 -8.17 -0.72
N TYR A 78 0.51 -7.18 -1.24
CA TYR A 78 0.27 -6.60 -2.55
C TYR A 78 1.02 -7.29 -3.69
N ASP A 79 1.92 -8.23 -3.39
CA ASP A 79 2.77 -8.88 -4.38
C ASP A 79 1.92 -9.73 -5.33
N ASN A 80 2.07 -9.50 -6.63
CA ASN A 80 1.31 -10.11 -7.72
C ASN A 80 -0.22 -9.87 -7.66
N THR A 81 -0.66 -8.84 -6.94
CA THR A 81 -2.04 -8.35 -7.09
C THR A 81 -2.19 -7.59 -8.40
N ILE A 82 -3.43 -7.34 -8.84
CA ILE A 82 -3.69 -6.64 -10.09
C ILE A 82 -4.39 -5.30 -9.86
N VAL A 83 -4.35 -4.45 -10.88
CA VAL A 83 -5.34 -3.38 -11.04
C VAL A 83 -6.64 -4.04 -11.51
N HIS A 84 -7.58 -4.24 -10.59
CA HIS A 84 -8.82 -4.98 -10.87
C HIS A 84 -9.95 -4.09 -11.37
N ARG A 85 -9.80 -2.76 -11.29
CA ARG A 85 -10.82 -1.81 -11.74
C ARG A 85 -10.21 -0.50 -12.20
N VAL A 86 -10.68 0.02 -13.33
CA VAL A 86 -10.30 1.32 -13.88
C VAL A 86 -11.56 2.06 -14.33
N LEU A 87 -11.71 3.30 -13.87
CA LEU A 87 -12.64 4.27 -14.44
C LEU A 87 -11.81 5.29 -15.22
N PRO A 88 -11.76 5.20 -16.56
CA PRO A 88 -10.94 6.09 -17.38
C PRO A 88 -11.19 7.56 -17.07
N GLY A 89 -10.13 8.33 -16.87
CA GLY A 89 -10.20 9.75 -16.51
C GLY A 89 -10.65 10.03 -15.06
N VAL A 90 -10.93 9.02 -14.25
CA VAL A 90 -11.36 9.19 -12.85
C VAL A 90 -10.36 8.58 -11.89
N MET A 91 -10.13 7.27 -11.96
CA MET A 91 -9.23 6.55 -11.05
C MET A 91 -8.89 5.15 -11.57
N PHE A 92 -7.83 4.56 -11.01
CA PHE A 92 -7.67 3.09 -10.99
C PHE A 92 -7.63 2.58 -9.56
N GLN A 93 -8.09 1.35 -9.35
CA GLN A 93 -8.19 0.69 -8.05
C GLN A 93 -7.47 -0.66 -8.07
N ALA A 94 -6.78 -0.95 -6.97
CA ALA A 94 -5.96 -2.15 -6.80
C ALA A 94 -5.94 -2.61 -5.33
N GLY A 95 -5.12 -3.62 -5.03
CA GLY A 95 -4.91 -4.10 -3.66
C GLY A 95 -5.92 -5.13 -3.18
N ASP A 96 -6.62 -5.81 -4.09
CA ASP A 96 -7.40 -7.02 -3.80
C ASP A 96 -6.61 -8.28 -4.20
N PRO A 97 -6.12 -9.10 -3.26
CA PRO A 97 -5.46 -10.37 -3.57
C PRO A 97 -6.34 -11.40 -4.27
N ALA A 98 -7.66 -11.29 -4.13
CA ALA A 98 -8.62 -12.15 -4.82
C ALA A 98 -8.99 -11.63 -6.22
N SER A 99 -8.54 -10.42 -6.60
CA SER A 99 -8.87 -9.76 -7.87
C SER A 99 -10.37 -9.64 -8.16
N SER A 100 -11.20 -9.73 -7.12
CA SER A 100 -12.67 -9.83 -7.20
C SER A 100 -13.38 -8.49 -6.96
N GLY A 101 -12.63 -7.49 -6.46
CA GLY A 101 -13.14 -6.24 -5.90
C GLY A 101 -13.73 -6.37 -4.49
N ARG A 102 -13.78 -7.57 -3.90
CA ARG A 102 -14.40 -7.85 -2.60
C ARG A 102 -13.44 -8.39 -1.54
N GLY A 103 -12.21 -8.74 -1.92
CA GLY A 103 -11.24 -9.26 -0.98
C GLY A 103 -10.65 -8.16 -0.08
N GLY A 104 -9.92 -8.62 0.93
CA GLY A 104 -9.35 -7.78 1.96
C GLY A 104 -8.43 -8.58 2.90
N PRO A 105 -7.78 -7.93 3.86
CA PRO A 105 -6.78 -8.56 4.71
C PRO A 105 -7.38 -9.38 5.87
N GLY A 106 -8.71 -9.45 5.98
CA GLY A 106 -9.42 -10.11 7.08
C GLY A 106 -9.82 -9.17 8.23
N TRP A 107 -9.54 -7.87 8.10
CA TRP A 107 -10.00 -6.83 9.02
C TRP A 107 -10.43 -5.58 8.25
N THR A 108 -11.11 -4.66 8.94
CA THR A 108 -11.48 -3.35 8.43
C THR A 108 -10.90 -2.21 9.27
N LEU A 109 -10.87 -1.02 8.68
CA LEU A 109 -10.42 0.22 9.29
C LEU A 109 -11.60 1.17 9.44
N ARG A 110 -11.68 1.81 10.62
CA ARG A 110 -12.53 2.99 10.81
C ARG A 110 -12.01 4.14 9.95
N ALA A 111 -12.92 4.84 9.29
CA ALA A 111 -12.58 5.98 8.42
C ALA A 111 -11.74 7.04 9.15
N GLU A 112 -10.81 7.65 8.39
CA GLU A 112 -10.00 8.81 8.80
C GLU A 112 -10.22 9.94 7.78
N PHE A 113 -11.49 10.30 7.57
CA PHE A 113 -11.87 11.39 6.66
C PHE A 113 -11.14 12.68 7.04
N ASN A 114 -10.67 13.39 6.02
CA ASN A 114 -9.85 14.58 6.19
C ASN A 114 -10.06 15.55 5.01
N GLU A 115 -9.48 16.75 5.13
CA GLU A 115 -9.67 17.85 4.19
C GLU A 115 -8.82 17.75 2.91
N LYS A 116 -8.00 16.69 2.74
CA LYS A 116 -7.21 16.52 1.52
C LYS A 116 -8.16 16.28 0.33
N PRO A 117 -8.02 17.03 -0.77
CA PRO A 117 -8.88 16.86 -1.93
C PRO A 117 -8.48 15.64 -2.75
N HIS A 118 -9.45 14.98 -3.37
CA HIS A 118 -9.25 13.97 -4.42
C HIS A 118 -8.92 14.67 -5.75
N VAL A 119 -7.65 15.01 -5.94
CA VAL A 119 -7.09 15.54 -7.20
C VAL A 119 -6.22 14.48 -7.89
N ARG A 120 -5.80 14.73 -9.14
CA ARG A 120 -4.88 13.84 -9.86
C ARG A 120 -3.66 13.46 -8.99
N GLY A 121 -3.38 12.17 -8.91
CA GLY A 121 -2.30 11.60 -8.10
C GLY A 121 -2.66 11.34 -6.63
N THR A 122 -3.88 11.65 -6.18
CA THR A 122 -4.30 11.37 -4.80
C THR A 122 -4.41 9.87 -4.56
N LEU A 123 -3.84 9.39 -3.46
CA LEU A 123 -3.97 8.02 -2.96
C LEU A 123 -5.02 7.98 -1.85
N SER A 124 -6.04 7.16 -2.05
CA SER A 124 -7.18 7.06 -1.13
C SER A 124 -7.63 5.61 -0.98
N MET A 125 -8.23 5.30 0.16
CA MET A 125 -8.58 3.92 0.52
C MET A 125 -9.97 3.57 -0.04
N ALA A 126 -10.08 2.45 -0.75
CA ALA A 126 -11.37 1.96 -1.20
C ALA A 126 -12.16 1.38 -0.02
N ARG A 127 -13.49 1.48 -0.09
CA ARG A 127 -14.42 0.98 0.92
C ARG A 127 -15.70 0.47 0.27
N GLN A 128 -16.48 -0.30 1.01
CA GLN A 128 -17.79 -0.72 0.59
C GLN A 128 -18.76 0.48 0.58
N ALA A 129 -19.63 0.50 -0.43
CA ALA A 129 -20.70 1.48 -0.51
C ALA A 129 -21.61 1.37 0.74
N GLY A 130 -22.00 2.51 1.30
CA GLY A 130 -22.83 2.56 2.52
C GLY A 130 -22.13 2.22 3.83
N ASN A 131 -20.87 1.76 3.82
CA ASN A 131 -20.11 1.47 5.04
C ASN A 131 -18.77 2.22 5.07
N PRO A 132 -18.71 3.41 5.72
CA PRO A 132 -17.48 4.18 5.91
C PRO A 132 -16.32 3.40 6.54
N ASP A 133 -16.61 2.46 7.45
CA ASP A 133 -15.63 1.76 8.30
C ASP A 133 -15.28 0.36 7.76
N SER A 134 -15.33 0.19 6.43
CA SER A 134 -15.09 -1.08 5.73
C SER A 134 -13.80 -1.10 4.90
N ALA A 135 -13.01 -0.03 4.97
CA ALA A 135 -11.71 0.04 4.32
C ALA A 135 -10.78 -1.08 4.82
N GLY A 136 -9.91 -1.61 3.96
CA GLY A 136 -9.06 -2.75 4.30
C GLY A 136 -7.75 -2.74 3.54
N GLY A 137 -7.64 -3.58 2.51
CA GLY A 137 -6.43 -3.71 1.69
C GLY A 137 -6.47 -2.91 0.38
N GLN A 138 -7.67 -2.63 -0.13
CA GLN A 138 -7.86 -2.03 -1.45
C GLN A 138 -7.71 -0.50 -1.44
N TRP A 139 -7.02 0.04 -2.43
CA TRP A 139 -6.72 1.46 -2.57
C TRP A 139 -6.93 1.91 -4.03
N PHE A 140 -7.05 3.21 -4.24
CA PHE A 140 -7.16 3.80 -5.57
C PHE A 140 -6.30 5.05 -5.73
N ILE A 141 -5.92 5.33 -6.98
CA ILE A 141 -5.24 6.56 -7.39
C ILE A 141 -6.17 7.36 -8.28
N CYS A 142 -6.41 8.62 -7.96
CA CYS A 142 -7.16 9.54 -8.80
C CYS A 142 -6.36 9.90 -10.06
N LEU A 143 -6.99 9.78 -11.24
CA LEU A 143 -6.42 10.17 -12.54
C LEU A 143 -6.75 11.64 -12.87
N ASP A 144 -7.83 12.17 -12.30
CA ASP A 144 -8.24 13.56 -12.40
C ASP A 144 -8.91 14.02 -11.09
N ARG A 145 -9.46 15.24 -11.06
CA ARG A 145 -10.22 15.79 -9.95
C ARG A 145 -11.55 15.06 -9.77
N VAL A 146 -11.82 14.60 -8.54
CA VAL A 146 -13.09 13.95 -8.16
C VAL A 146 -13.69 14.61 -6.92
N ALA A 147 -14.18 15.85 -7.07
CA ALA A 147 -14.68 16.65 -5.95
C ALA A 147 -15.77 15.98 -5.07
N PRO A 148 -16.72 15.19 -5.61
CA PRO A 148 -17.73 14.52 -4.79
C PRO A 148 -17.17 13.48 -3.78
N TRP A 149 -15.89 13.10 -3.90
CA TRP A 149 -15.26 12.13 -2.99
C TRP A 149 -14.56 12.79 -1.80
N ASP A 150 -14.39 14.11 -1.81
CA ASP A 150 -13.79 14.86 -0.71
C ASP A 150 -14.58 14.66 0.59
N GLY A 151 -13.88 14.32 1.67
CA GLY A 151 -14.49 13.98 2.95
C GLY A 151 -15.32 12.68 2.95
N GLN A 152 -15.42 11.95 1.83
CA GLN A 152 -16.18 10.70 1.71
C GLN A 152 -15.31 9.44 1.69
N TYR A 153 -14.01 9.61 1.41
CA TYR A 153 -12.99 8.56 1.41
C TYR A 153 -11.75 9.04 2.15
N THR A 154 -11.03 8.12 2.80
CA THR A 154 -9.80 8.43 3.51
C THR A 154 -8.66 8.63 2.52
N VAL A 155 -8.28 9.89 2.27
CA VAL A 155 -7.02 10.21 1.61
C VAL A 155 -5.87 9.97 2.59
N PHE A 156 -4.88 9.16 2.20
CA PHE A 156 -3.75 8.81 3.05
C PHE A 156 -2.38 9.00 2.39
N GLY A 157 -2.34 9.52 1.17
CA GLY A 157 -1.12 9.86 0.48
C GLY A 157 -1.35 10.46 -0.91
N HIS A 158 -0.28 10.50 -1.69
CA HIS A 158 -0.28 10.89 -3.10
C HIS A 158 0.90 10.27 -3.84
N VAL A 159 0.83 10.29 -5.17
CA VAL A 159 1.94 9.91 -6.04
C VAL A 159 2.96 11.05 -6.07
N ALA A 160 4.18 10.75 -5.65
CA ALA A 160 5.30 11.69 -5.60
C ALA A 160 6.20 11.64 -6.85
N ALA A 161 6.23 10.50 -7.55
CA ALA A 161 6.98 10.31 -8.79
C ALA A 161 6.35 9.19 -9.64
N GLY A 162 6.61 9.19 -10.95
CA GLY A 162 6.10 8.16 -11.87
C GLY A 162 4.64 8.35 -12.28
N MET A 163 4.15 9.60 -12.35
CA MET A 163 2.78 9.86 -12.81
C MET A 163 2.53 9.42 -14.26
N ASP A 164 3.56 9.35 -15.11
CA ASP A 164 3.45 8.79 -16.45
C ASP A 164 3.08 7.30 -16.43
N THR A 165 3.57 6.55 -15.44
CA THR A 165 3.20 5.14 -15.22
C THR A 165 1.75 5.05 -14.75
N VAL A 166 1.33 5.93 -13.83
CA VAL A 166 -0.06 6.03 -13.37
C VAL A 166 -1.01 6.33 -14.53
N ASP A 167 -0.67 7.29 -15.39
CA ASP A 167 -1.48 7.63 -16.56
C ASP A 167 -1.54 6.46 -17.55
N ARG A 168 -0.42 5.77 -17.78
CA ARG A 168 -0.35 4.59 -18.66
C ARG A 168 -1.33 3.50 -18.19
N ILE A 169 -1.37 3.23 -16.89
CA ILE A 169 -2.33 2.30 -16.28
C ILE A 169 -3.77 2.83 -16.42
N GLY A 170 -3.98 4.13 -16.21
CA GLY A 170 -5.30 4.76 -16.30
C GLY A 170 -5.91 4.81 -17.71
N HIS A 171 -5.09 4.67 -18.76
CA HIS A 171 -5.52 4.71 -20.17
C HIS A 171 -5.72 3.33 -20.81
N ILE A 172 -5.58 2.24 -20.06
CA ILE A 172 -5.84 0.90 -20.59
C ILE A 172 -7.30 0.74 -21.01
N GLN A 173 -7.55 -0.10 -22.02
CA GLN A 173 -8.91 -0.38 -22.47
C GLN A 173 -9.68 -1.11 -21.37
N VAL A 174 -10.93 -0.71 -21.18
CA VAL A 174 -11.82 -1.29 -20.15
C VAL A 174 -13.13 -1.76 -20.75
N LYS A 175 -13.70 -2.81 -20.17
CA LYS A 175 -15.08 -3.23 -20.39
C LYS A 175 -15.73 -3.36 -19.02
N ASP A 176 -16.84 -2.67 -18.79
CA ASP A 176 -17.55 -2.68 -17.51
C ASP A 176 -16.63 -2.36 -16.32
N GLU A 177 -15.76 -1.35 -16.49
CA GLU A 177 -14.73 -0.91 -15.53
C GLU A 177 -13.60 -1.92 -15.28
N VAL A 178 -13.62 -3.08 -15.95
CA VAL A 178 -12.58 -4.13 -15.85
C VAL A 178 -11.55 -3.93 -16.96
N PRO A 179 -10.24 -3.83 -16.62
CA PRO A 179 -9.16 -3.81 -17.58
C PRO A 179 -9.20 -5.00 -18.55
N GLN A 180 -9.04 -4.72 -19.85
CA GLN A 180 -8.95 -5.75 -20.90
C GLN A 180 -7.56 -6.38 -21.00
N GLU A 181 -6.56 -5.73 -20.38
CA GLU A 181 -5.23 -6.28 -20.17
C GLU A 181 -4.95 -6.36 -18.67
N ILE A 182 -4.23 -7.41 -18.27
CA ILE A 182 -3.78 -7.54 -16.88
C ILE A 182 -2.66 -6.52 -16.65
N VAL A 183 -2.80 -5.74 -15.59
CA VAL A 183 -1.74 -4.90 -15.02
C VAL A 183 -1.42 -5.46 -13.65
N THR A 184 -0.19 -5.92 -13.48
CA THR A 184 0.27 -6.60 -12.27
C THR A 184 1.05 -5.64 -11.40
N ILE A 185 0.70 -5.55 -10.12
CA ILE A 185 1.57 -4.98 -9.09
C ILE A 185 2.51 -6.10 -8.66
N GLU A 186 3.73 -6.07 -9.19
CA GLU A 186 4.74 -7.09 -8.93
C GLU A 186 5.18 -7.04 -7.46
N GLN A 187 5.37 -5.82 -6.94
CA GLN A 187 5.81 -5.62 -5.56
C GLN A 187 5.52 -4.19 -5.09
N VAL A 188 5.31 -4.02 -3.77
CA VAL A 188 5.33 -2.71 -3.10
C VAL A 188 6.49 -2.65 -2.11
N VAL A 189 7.48 -1.81 -2.38
CA VAL A 189 8.69 -1.68 -1.56
C VAL A 189 8.60 -0.43 -0.68
N ILE A 190 8.66 -0.61 0.65
CA ILE A 190 8.68 0.49 1.61
C ILE A 190 10.12 0.93 1.90
N SER A 191 10.41 2.21 1.71
CA SER A 191 11.70 2.84 2.06
C SER A 191 11.49 4.03 3.00
N VAL A 192 12.57 4.43 3.68
CA VAL A 192 12.63 5.69 4.43
C VAL A 192 13.00 6.80 3.47
N GLN A 193 12.27 7.90 3.50
CA GLN A 193 12.60 9.10 2.74
C GLN A 193 13.99 9.58 3.19
N ARG A 194 14.92 9.68 2.26
CA ARG A 194 16.20 10.34 2.55
C ARG A 194 15.90 11.81 2.75
N GLY A 195 16.07 12.31 3.97
CA GLY A 195 15.93 13.73 4.25
C GLY A 195 16.84 14.52 3.32
N THR A 196 16.32 15.55 2.65
CA THR A 196 17.15 16.67 2.25
C THR A 196 17.66 17.27 3.54
N GLY A 197 18.85 16.87 3.97
CA GLY A 197 19.54 17.48 5.10
C GLY A 197 19.54 18.98 4.86
N ALA A 198 18.86 19.73 5.71
CA ALA A 198 19.08 21.15 5.83
C ALA A 198 20.58 21.31 6.07
N SER A 199 21.27 21.89 5.08
CA SER A 199 22.60 22.42 5.23
C SER A 199 22.53 23.49 6.33
N GLY A 200 22.90 23.09 7.54
CA GLY A 200 23.14 23.99 8.66
C GLY A 200 24.38 24.83 8.38
N GLY A 201 24.31 25.70 7.37
CA GLY A 201 25.19 26.85 7.23
C GLY A 201 24.63 27.96 8.10
N ARG A 202 25.01 27.99 9.37
CA ARG A 202 24.92 29.22 10.16
C ARG A 202 26.32 29.79 10.26
N GLN A 203 26.54 30.86 9.50
CA GLN A 203 27.63 31.79 9.71
C GLN A 203 27.56 32.36 11.13
N ASP A 204 28.75 32.59 11.66
CA ASP A 204 29.07 33.19 12.95
C ASP A 204 28.37 34.55 13.19
N PRO A 205 28.44 35.04 14.44
CA PRO A 205 29.38 36.14 14.67
C PRO A 205 30.56 35.77 15.57
#